data_AF-A0A954GI16-F1
#
_entry.id   AF-A0A954GI16-F1
#
_cell.length_a   1.000
_cell.length_b   1.000
_cell.length_c   1.000
_cell.angle_alpha   90.00
_cell.angle_beta   90.00
_cell.angle_gamma   90.00
#
_symmetry.space_group_name_H-M   'P 1'
#
loop_
_entity.id
_entity.type
_entity.pdbx_description
1 polymer ?
#
loop_
_entity_poly.entity_id
_entity_poly.type
_entity_poly.pdbx_seq_one_letter_code
_entity_poly.pdbx_strand_id
1 'polypeptide(L)'
;MDESSRQIVADQIEPLPMRPGRPKRQDDKYVRHGVRALLMFYNPIDGWRRVGCRESRTRTDWAEEVRRLLDEDYPDAECVTLVCDNLNT
;
A
#
# COMPACT_ATOMS: atom_id res chain seq x y z
N MET A 1 10.50 -7.05 -3.56
CA MET A 1 9.44 -6.55 -2.66
C MET A 1 9.86 -5.18 -2.21
N ASP A 2 8.94 -4.23 -2.20
CA ASP A 2 9.18 -2.87 -1.74
C ASP A 2 8.02 -2.44 -0.83
N GLU A 3 8.24 -1.41 -0.03
CA GLU A 3 7.31 -0.97 0.99
C GLU A 3 7.19 0.55 1.03
N SER A 4 6.01 1.01 1.41
CA SER A 4 5.75 2.42 1.65
C SER A 4 4.81 2.60 2.82
N SER A 5 4.72 3.81 3.35
CA SER A 5 3.72 4.17 4.33
C SER A 5 2.84 5.27 3.79
N ARG A 6 1.53 5.15 3.98
CA ARG A 6 0.57 6.15 3.53
C ARG A 6 -0.28 6.63 4.68
N GLN A 7 -0.23 7.94 4.91
CA GLN A 7 -1.15 8.59 5.82
C GLN A 7 -2.55 8.58 5.20
N ILE A 8 -3.53 8.15 6.00
CA ILE A 8 -4.93 8.22 5.62
C ILE A 8 -5.48 9.54 6.13
N VAL A 9 -5.95 10.37 5.21
CA VAL A 9 -6.52 11.69 5.50
C VAL A 9 -7.92 11.79 4.93
N ALA A 10 -8.78 12.54 5.61
CA ALA A 10 -10.10 12.91 5.13
C ALA A 10 -10.28 14.42 5.28
N ASP A 11 -11.16 14.99 4.47
CA ASP A 11 -11.50 16.40 4.59
C ASP A 11 -12.20 16.66 5.93
N GLN A 12 -11.79 17.71 6.64
CA GLN A 12 -12.51 18.11 7.85
C GLN A 12 -13.88 18.71 7.49
N ILE A 13 -13.98 19.32 6.31
CA ILE A 13 -15.17 19.97 5.78
C ILE A 13 -15.37 19.49 4.34
N GLU A 14 -16.60 19.08 3.99
CA GLU A 14 -16.93 18.61 2.64
C GLU A 14 -16.54 19.65 1.57
N PRO A 15 -15.79 19.27 0.52
CA PRO A 15 -15.42 20.18 -0.55
C PRO A 15 -16.62 20.79 -1.26
N LEU A 16 -16.51 22.07 -1.62
CA LEU A 16 -17.52 22.71 -2.45
C LEU A 16 -17.40 22.22 -3.90
N PRO A 17 -18.50 21.76 -4.51
CA PRO A 17 -18.47 21.23 -5.87
C PRO A 17 -18.19 22.34 -6.90
N MET A 18 -17.67 21.92 -8.05
CA MET A 18 -17.44 22.82 -9.18
C MET A 18 -18.77 23.43 -9.68
N ARG A 19 -18.73 24.70 -10.11
CA ARG A 19 -19.84 25.40 -10.76
C ARG A 19 -19.30 26.22 -11.95
N PRO A 20 -20.12 26.64 -12.92
CA PRO A 20 -19.67 27.53 -13.98
C PRO A 20 -18.96 28.77 -13.42
N GLY A 21 -17.72 29.01 -13.87
CA GLY A 21 -16.87 30.11 -13.38
C GLY A 21 -16.30 29.93 -11.95
N ARG A 22 -16.49 28.77 -11.31
CA ARG A 22 -15.97 28.47 -9.97
C ARG A 22 -15.39 27.06 -9.90
N PRO A 23 -14.06 26.90 -9.77
CA PRO A 23 -13.46 25.57 -9.61
C PRO A 23 -13.90 24.89 -8.31
N LYS A 24 -13.69 23.58 -8.21
CA LYS A 24 -13.82 22.85 -6.94
C LYS A 24 -12.96 23.54 -5.88
N ARG A 25 -13.51 23.72 -4.67
CA ARG A 25 -12.76 24.29 -3.54
C ARG A 25 -12.73 23.26 -2.42
N GLN A 26 -11.53 23.05 -1.87
CA GLN A 26 -11.27 22.17 -0.75
C GLN A 26 -10.63 23.01 0.34
N ASP A 27 -11.04 22.80 1.58
CA ASP A 27 -10.41 23.43 2.74
C ASP A 27 -9.02 22.82 2.95
N ASP A 28 -8.09 23.58 3.52
CA ASP A 28 -6.73 23.11 3.79
C ASP A 28 -6.67 22.17 5.01
N LYS A 29 -7.71 22.17 5.85
CA LYS A 29 -7.78 21.32 7.03
C LYS A 29 -8.25 19.91 6.71
N TYR A 30 -7.57 18.94 7.32
CA TYR A 30 -7.87 17.53 7.19
C TYR A 30 -7.84 16.82 8.54
N VAL A 31 -8.54 15.70 8.62
CA VAL A 31 -8.50 14.77 9.75
C VAL A 31 -7.57 13.62 9.41
N ARG A 32 -6.64 13.29 10.32
CA ARG A 32 -5.72 12.16 10.17
C ARG A 32 -6.34 10.90 10.77
N HIS A 33 -6.49 9.86 9.96
CA HIS A 33 -7.03 8.55 10.33
C HIS A 33 -5.93 7.48 10.49
N GLY A 34 -4.74 7.91 10.90
CA GLY A 34 -3.57 7.05 11.07
C GLY A 34 -2.74 6.89 9.80
N VAL A 35 -1.88 5.87 9.82
CA VAL A 35 -0.97 5.51 8.74
C VAL A 35 -1.16 4.02 8.45
N ARG A 36 -1.14 3.66 7.17
CA ARG A 36 -1.14 2.27 6.72
C ARG A 36 0.22 1.93 6.11
N ALA A 37 0.68 0.71 6.33
CA ALA A 37 1.84 0.17 5.63
C ALA A 37 1.37 -0.48 4.33
N LEU A 38 2.08 -0.19 3.25
CA LEU A 38 1.89 -0.80 1.94
C LEU A 38 3.07 -1.73 1.70
N LEU A 39 2.80 -3.02 1.49
CA LEU A 39 3.80 -3.99 1.06
C LEU A 39 3.49 -4.41 -0.37
N MET A 40 4.42 -4.18 -1.29
CA MET A 40 4.25 -4.49 -2.71
C MET A 40 5.18 -5.62 -3.12
N PHE A 41 4.59 -6.66 -3.72
CA PHE A 41 5.30 -7.67 -4.48
C PHE A 41 5.14 -7.37 -5.96
N TYR A 42 6.22 -7.53 -6.71
CA TYR A 42 6.26 -7.26 -8.13
C TYR A 42 7.15 -8.31 -8.81
N ASN A 43 6.65 -8.85 -9.91
CA ASN A 43 7.38 -9.71 -10.81
C ASN A 43 7.55 -8.97 -12.15
N PRO A 44 8.78 -8.53 -12.50
CA PRO A 44 9.02 -7.77 -13.72
C PRO A 44 8.87 -8.56 -15.01
N ILE A 45 9.02 -9.88 -14.95
CA ILE A 45 8.98 -10.75 -16.13
C ILE A 45 7.52 -10.85 -16.61
N ASP A 46 6.61 -11.10 -15.68
CA ASP A 46 5.19 -11.30 -15.98
C ASP A 46 4.38 -9.99 -15.90
N GLY A 47 5.01 -8.88 -15.52
CA GLY A 47 4.32 -7.60 -15.31
C GLY A 47 3.29 -7.63 -14.16
N TRP A 48 3.43 -8.59 -13.24
CA TRP A 48 2.48 -8.82 -12.16
C TRP A 48 2.86 -8.04 -10.91
N ARG A 49 1.87 -7.51 -10.18
CA ARG A 49 2.07 -6.95 -8.84
C ARG A 49 0.86 -7.15 -7.95
N ARG A 50 1.12 -7.25 -6.65
CA ARG A 50 0.11 -7.17 -5.59
C ARG A 50 0.56 -6.20 -4.51
N VAL A 51 -0.38 -5.44 -3.96
CA VAL A 51 -0.15 -4.51 -2.86
C VAL A 51 -1.03 -4.91 -1.68
N GLY A 52 -0.41 -5.29 -0.57
CA GLY A 52 -1.07 -5.45 0.72
C GLY A 52 -1.15 -4.11 1.46
N CYS A 53 -2.30 -3.83 2.08
CA CYS A 53 -2.50 -2.67 2.95
C CYS A 53 -2.70 -3.13 4.39
N ARG A 54 -1.77 -2.79 5.27
CA ARG A 54 -1.71 -3.25 6.66
C ARG A 54 -1.74 -2.08 7.64
N GLU A 55 -2.12 -2.36 8.88
CA GLU A 55 -2.08 -1.38 9.98
C GLU A 55 -0.66 -1.09 10.44
N SER A 56 0.19 -2.10 10.34
CA SER A 56 1.58 -2.06 10.76
C SER A 56 2.49 -2.74 9.73
N ARG A 57 3.79 -2.64 9.98
CA ARG A 57 4.86 -3.22 9.17
C ARG A 57 5.74 -4.13 10.03
N THR A 58 5.09 -4.98 10.80
CA THR A 58 5.79 -5.90 11.69
C THR A 58 6.37 -7.08 10.91
N ARG A 59 7.29 -7.83 11.52
CA ARG A 59 7.78 -9.09 10.94
C ARG A 59 6.66 -10.09 10.70
N THR A 60 5.62 -10.08 11.55
CA THR A 60 4.44 -10.93 11.39
C THR A 60 3.62 -10.51 10.17
N ASP A 61 3.37 -9.21 10.00
CA ASP A 61 2.68 -8.69 8.80
C ASP A 61 3.42 -9.10 7.53
N TRP A 62 4.75 -8.98 7.53
CA TRP A 62 5.59 -9.41 6.41
C TRP A 62 5.49 -10.92 6.15
N ALA A 63 5.57 -11.75 7.19
CA ALA A 63 5.46 -13.20 7.07
C ALA A 63 4.10 -13.63 6.51
N GLU A 64 3.01 -12.96 6.91
CA GLU A 64 1.68 -13.20 6.34
C GLU A 64 1.60 -12.84 4.85
N GLU A 65 2.24 -11.74 4.45
CA GLU A 65 2.28 -11.32 3.05
C GLU A 65 3.11 -12.27 2.18
N VAL A 66 4.22 -12.80 2.71
CA VAL A 66 5.02 -13.85 2.05
C VAL A 66 4.25 -15.16 1.99
N ARG A 67 3.53 -15.54 3.05
CA ARG A 67 2.66 -16.72 3.02
C ARG A 67 1.65 -16.61 1.89
N ARG A 68 0.94 -15.48 1.75
CA ARG A 68 0.01 -15.28 0.62
C ARG A 68 0.71 -15.33 -0.74
N LEU A 69 1.92 -14.79 -0.84
CA LEU A 69 2.70 -14.89 -2.08
C LEU A 69 2.91 -16.34 -2.51
N LEU A 70 3.26 -17.22 -1.56
CA LEU A 70 3.57 -18.60 -1.87
C LEU A 70 2.33 -19.48 -1.96
N ASP A 71 1.35 -19.27 -1.08
CA ASP A 71 0.13 -20.10 -1.00
C ASP A 71 -0.92 -19.72 -2.06
N GLU A 72 -0.99 -18.45 -2.47
CA GLU A 72 -2.08 -17.93 -3.30
C GLU A 72 -1.60 -17.34 -4.64
N ASP A 73 -0.54 -16.53 -4.64
CA ASP A 73 -0.10 -15.86 -5.88
C ASP A 73 0.74 -16.79 -6.77
N TYR A 74 1.58 -17.64 -6.17
CA TYR A 74 2.46 -18.59 -6.87
C TYR A 74 2.43 -20.01 -6.26
N PRO A 75 1.24 -20.65 -6.12
CA PRO A 75 1.10 -21.95 -5.46
C PRO A 75 1.85 -23.09 -6.16
N ASP A 76 2.01 -22.98 -7.48
CA ASP A 76 2.62 -24.01 -8.32
C ASP A 76 4.12 -23.75 -8.58
N ALA A 77 4.68 -22.66 -8.04
CA ALA A 77 6.09 -22.35 -8.22
C ALA A 77 6.96 -23.29 -7.37
N GLU A 78 7.90 -24.00 -8.01
CA GLU A 78 8.88 -24.84 -7.29
C GLU A 78 9.77 -23.99 -6.37
N CYS A 79 10.11 -22.77 -6.81
CA CYS A 79 10.94 -21.85 -6.05
C CYS A 79 10.59 -20.40 -6.40
N VAL A 80 10.55 -19.53 -5.39
CA VAL A 80 10.40 -18.09 -5.54
C VAL A 80 11.62 -17.40 -4.93
N THR A 81 12.40 -16.72 -5.77
CA THR A 81 13.51 -15.88 -5.31
C THR A 81 13.00 -14.49 -4.96
N LEU A 82 12.95 -14.21 -3.66
CA LEU A 82 12.57 -12.89 -3.15
C LEU A 82 13.78 -11.98 -3.03
N VAL A 83 13.74 -10.85 -3.74
CA VAL A 83 14.70 -9.75 -3.57
C VAL A 83 14.04 -8.67 -2.73
N CYS A 84 14.64 -8.37 -1.58
CA CYS A 84 14.22 -7.33 -0.63
C CYS A 84 15.43 -6.46 -0.26
N ASP A 85 15.18 -5.27 0.26
CA ASP A 85 16.22 -4.49 0.93
C ASP A 85 16.55 -5.08 2.31
N ASN A 86 17.61 -4.55 2.94
CA ASN A 86 17.97 -4.92 4.32
C ASN A 86 17.49 -3.83 5.29
N LEU A 87 16.19 -3.84 5.57
CA LEU A 87 15.57 -2.90 6.48
C LEU A 87 15.94 -3.25 7.94
N ASN A 88 16.69 -2.35 8.60
CA ASN A 88 17.31 -2.45 9.94
C ASN A 88 18.80 -2.85 9.94
N THR A 89 19.66 -1.99 9.38
CA THR A 89 21.09 -1.96 9.76
C THR A 89 21.30 -0.90 10.82
#